data_AF-A0A8S3U8U3-F1
#
_entry.id   AF-A0A8S3U8U3-F1
#
_cell.length_a   1.000
_cell.length_b   1.000
_cell.length_c   1.000
_cell.angle_alpha   90.00
_cell.angle_beta   90.00
_cell.angle_gamma   90.00
#
_symmetry.space_group_name_H-M   'P 1'
#
loop_
_entity.id
_entity.type
_entity.pdbx_description
1 polymer ?
#
loop_
_entity_poly.entity_id
_entity_poly.type
_entity_poly.pdbx_seq_one_letter_code
_entity_poly.pdbx_strand_id
1 'polypeptide(L)'
;MGWQKRGSGRKYDSMSGVGVAIGNETGKVLEREIRSKNCRTCSYWEGKGTEAALHDCPRNWYGTSKGMEPDVGVSLIKKLEEKKCTVSTLIMDDDATTMSKIRQNIDHDITKWSDIKHVQNSLGKKLYVLPTSYRKSIRNDDIAHLMKCFTYAVHSNKNNKQQMQNDLSAIVPHVFNEHDHCNVRWCRYLKNPENYTPTIQLSNLDLKSKLSKNISRLC
;
A
#
# COMPACT_ATOMS: atom_id res chain seq x y z
N MET A 1 5.91 8.32 -0.64
CA MET A 1 6.84 9.28 -1.31
C MET A 1 6.59 9.37 -2.81
N GLY A 2 6.83 10.52 -3.42
CA GLY A 2 6.96 10.71 -4.87
C GLY A 2 8.43 10.84 -5.28
N TRP A 3 8.81 10.21 -6.38
CA TRP A 3 10.19 10.20 -6.88
C TRP A 3 10.24 10.74 -8.30
N GLN A 4 11.23 11.57 -8.64
CA GLN A 4 11.43 12.08 -10.00
C GLN A 4 11.72 10.93 -10.99
N LYS A 5 12.46 9.91 -10.55
CA LYS A 5 12.70 8.69 -11.31
C LYS A 5 11.93 7.55 -10.64
N ARG A 6 10.89 7.04 -11.31
CA ARG A 6 10.24 5.80 -10.86
C ARG A 6 11.17 4.62 -11.18
N GLY A 7 11.78 4.04 -10.16
CA GLY A 7 12.57 2.81 -10.30
C GLY A 7 11.65 1.59 -10.46
N SER A 8 11.99 0.65 -11.33
CA SER A 8 11.33 -0.66 -11.50
C SER A 8 11.60 -1.63 -10.34
N GLY A 9 11.75 -1.11 -9.11
CA GLY A 9 12.14 -1.88 -7.90
C GLY A 9 13.62 -2.28 -7.83
N ARG A 10 14.43 -1.96 -8.85
CA ARG A 10 15.86 -2.34 -8.94
C ARG A 10 16.84 -1.17 -9.00
N LYS A 11 16.36 0.07 -9.17
CA LYS A 11 17.20 1.27 -9.23
C LYS A 11 16.75 2.26 -8.16
N TYR A 12 17.68 2.59 -7.25
CA TYR A 12 17.48 3.46 -6.10
C TYR A 12 18.40 4.68 -6.22
N ASP A 13 18.37 5.34 -7.37
CA ASP A 13 19.29 6.42 -7.78
C ASP A 13 18.56 7.74 -8.04
N SER A 14 17.36 7.92 -7.47
CA SER A 14 16.60 9.17 -7.60
C SER A 14 17.39 10.35 -7.05
N MET A 15 17.45 11.43 -7.82
CA MET A 15 18.12 12.67 -7.42
C MET A 15 17.27 13.52 -6.48
N SER A 16 15.96 13.31 -6.46
CA SER A 16 15.04 13.99 -5.57
C SER A 16 13.89 13.08 -5.13
N GLY A 17 13.38 13.33 -3.93
CA GLY A 17 12.21 12.69 -3.35
C GLY A 17 11.33 13.73 -2.66
N VAL A 18 10.01 13.56 -2.83
CA VAL A 18 8.98 14.44 -2.23
C VAL A 18 8.09 13.61 -1.33
N GLY A 19 7.95 14.01 -0.07
CA GLY A 19 6.97 13.46 0.85
C GLY A 19 5.87 14.45 1.15
N VAL A 20 4.67 13.93 1.34
CA VAL A 20 3.49 14.73 1.64
C VAL A 20 2.72 14.02 2.73
N ALA A 21 2.41 14.73 3.81
CA ALA A 21 1.47 14.28 4.84
C ALA A 21 0.06 14.72 4.43
N ILE A 22 -0.88 13.77 4.42
CA ILE A 22 -2.28 14.00 4.02
C ILE A 22 -3.18 13.58 5.18
N GLY A 23 -4.15 14.43 5.54
CA GLY A 23 -5.13 14.11 6.56
C GLY A 23 -6.07 12.99 6.08
N ASN A 24 -6.15 11.89 6.83
CA ASN A 24 -6.93 10.71 6.43
C ASN A 24 -8.42 11.01 6.21
N GLU A 25 -9.02 11.82 7.07
CA GLU A 25 -10.45 12.16 6.98
C GLU A 25 -10.74 13.25 5.95
N THR A 26 -9.87 14.26 5.86
CA THR A 26 -10.12 15.44 5.02
C THR A 26 -9.59 15.30 3.60
N GLY A 27 -8.63 14.39 3.38
CA GLY A 27 -7.88 14.28 2.12
C GLY A 27 -7.00 15.50 1.81
N LYS A 28 -6.84 16.43 2.76
CA LYS A 28 -6.08 17.67 2.56
C LYS A 28 -4.61 17.49 2.90
N VAL A 29 -3.75 18.20 2.19
CA VAL A 29 -2.31 18.26 2.47
C VAL A 29 -2.09 19.01 3.78
N LEU A 30 -1.38 18.39 4.71
CA LEU A 30 -1.03 18.95 6.01
C LEU A 30 0.39 19.54 5.99
N GLU A 31 1.33 18.83 5.36
CA GLU A 31 2.73 19.24 5.23
C GLU A 31 3.39 18.59 4.01
N ARG A 32 4.47 19.20 3.51
CA ARG A 32 5.31 18.61 2.45
C ARG A 32 6.79 18.78 2.77
N GLU A 33 7.57 17.83 2.29
CA GLU A 33 9.02 17.82 2.44
C GLU A 33 9.69 17.37 1.15
N ILE A 34 10.83 18.00 0.85
CA ILE A 34 11.59 17.72 -0.36
C ILE A 34 13.03 17.43 0.04
N ARG A 35 13.60 16.36 -0.50
CA ARG A 35 15.02 16.08 -0.45
C ARG A 35 15.57 16.05 -1.87
N SER A 36 16.59 16.85 -2.14
CA SER A 36 17.26 16.90 -3.44
C SER A 36 18.77 16.83 -3.29
N LYS A 37 19.38 15.99 -4.11
CA LYS A 37 20.82 15.86 -4.31
C LYS A 37 21.35 16.80 -5.37
N ASN A 38 20.47 17.36 -6.19
CA ASN A 38 20.87 18.10 -7.37
C ASN A 38 20.47 19.58 -7.29
N CYS A 39 21.37 20.43 -7.75
CA CYS A 39 21.12 21.82 -8.09
C CYS A 39 21.85 22.12 -9.39
N ARG A 40 21.13 22.63 -10.40
CA ARG A 40 21.70 22.95 -11.71
C ARG A 40 22.83 23.98 -11.61
N THR A 41 22.64 25.02 -10.79
CA THR A 41 23.63 26.07 -10.56
C THR A 41 24.89 25.50 -9.93
N CYS A 42 24.76 24.73 -8.84
CA CYS A 42 25.91 24.05 -8.23
C CYS A 42 26.64 23.15 -9.21
N SER A 43 25.92 22.28 -9.93
CA SER A 43 26.55 21.34 -10.87
C SER A 43 27.27 22.03 -12.03
N TYR A 44 26.80 23.20 -12.47
CA TYR A 44 27.48 23.99 -13.49
C TYR A 44 28.84 24.51 -13.00
N TRP A 45 28.88 25.12 -11.82
CA TRP A 45 30.10 25.70 -11.25
C TRP A 45 31.08 24.62 -10.77
N GLU A 46 30.59 23.52 -10.19
CA GLU A 46 31.40 22.34 -9.86
C GLU A 46 32.11 21.79 -11.11
N GLY A 47 31.43 21.73 -12.26
CA GLY A 47 32.03 21.34 -13.54
C GLY A 47 33.09 22.31 -14.07
N LYS A 48 33.14 23.53 -13.53
CA LYS A 48 34.17 24.55 -13.79
C LYS A 48 35.26 24.59 -12.72
N GLY A 49 35.22 23.70 -11.73
CA GLY A 49 36.18 23.67 -10.62
C GLY A 49 36.06 24.86 -9.67
N THR A 50 34.90 25.53 -9.64
CA THR A 50 34.65 26.72 -8.81
C THR A 50 33.34 26.55 -8.03
N GLU A 51 33.21 27.27 -6.92
CA GLU A 51 31.98 27.27 -6.15
C GLU A 51 30.93 28.19 -6.79
N ALA A 52 29.66 27.77 -6.70
CA ALA A 52 28.56 28.61 -7.14
C ALA A 52 28.41 29.82 -6.21
N ALA A 53 28.11 30.98 -6.78
CA ALA A 53 27.68 32.14 -6.00
C ALA A 53 26.45 31.81 -5.14
N LEU A 54 26.25 32.58 -4.07
CA LEU A 54 25.09 32.45 -3.18
C LEU A 54 23.79 32.50 -3.98
N HIS A 55 22.96 31.47 -3.84
CA HIS A 55 21.66 31.35 -4.52
C HIS A 55 20.70 30.50 -3.68
N ASP A 56 19.41 30.52 -4.04
CA ASP A 56 18.41 29.62 -3.46
C ASP A 56 18.64 28.19 -3.96
N CYS A 57 19.48 27.45 -3.23
CA CYS A 57 19.93 26.14 -3.63
C CYS A 57 18.90 25.06 -3.21
N PRO A 58 18.29 24.32 -4.16
CA PRO A 58 17.38 23.23 -3.83
C PRO A 58 18.10 22.01 -3.25
N ARG A 59 19.44 21.92 -3.37
CA ARG A 59 20.22 20.78 -2.88
C ARG A 59 20.30 20.84 -1.36
N ASN A 60 19.62 19.90 -0.71
CA ASN A 60 19.53 19.80 0.76
C ASN A 60 19.74 18.36 1.27
N TRP A 61 20.16 17.44 0.40
CA TRP A 61 20.36 16.03 0.75
C TRP A 61 21.68 15.48 0.21
N TYR A 62 22.51 14.97 1.11
CA TYR A 62 23.84 14.46 0.82
C TYR A 62 23.96 12.94 1.02
N GLY A 63 22.90 12.29 1.54
CA GLY A 63 22.87 10.85 1.80
C GLY A 63 22.47 9.99 0.58
N THR A 64 22.20 8.70 0.82
CA THR A 64 21.69 7.79 -0.23
C THR A 64 20.24 8.13 -0.61
N SER A 65 19.79 7.74 -1.81
CA SER A 65 18.40 8.03 -2.21
C SER A 65 17.39 7.24 -1.36
N LYS A 66 17.76 6.03 -0.92
CA LYS A 66 16.98 5.24 0.05
C LYS A 66 16.80 5.95 1.39
N GLY A 67 17.78 6.76 1.80
CA GLY A 67 17.72 7.50 3.05
C GLY A 67 16.76 8.70 3.05
N MET A 68 16.32 9.17 1.87
CA MET A 68 15.44 10.34 1.77
C MET A 68 14.04 10.06 2.33
N GLU A 69 13.44 8.92 2.01
CA GLU A 69 12.09 8.57 2.48
C GLU A 69 11.97 8.55 4.00
N PRO A 70 12.84 7.86 4.75
CA PRO A 70 12.70 7.82 6.19
C PRO A 70 13.04 9.15 6.86
N ASP A 71 13.98 9.92 6.29
CA ASP A 71 14.30 11.27 6.77
C ASP A 71 13.12 12.24 6.60
N VAL A 72 12.50 12.20 5.42
CA VAL A 72 11.28 12.96 5.12
C VAL A 72 10.14 12.55 6.04
N GLY A 73 9.97 11.25 6.31
CA GLY A 73 8.95 10.76 7.25
C GLY A 73 9.09 11.38 8.65
N VAL A 74 10.31 11.38 9.20
CA VAL A 74 10.61 12.03 10.50
C VAL A 74 10.34 13.54 10.43
N SER A 75 10.84 14.20 9.38
CA SER A 75 10.70 15.64 9.19
C SER A 75 9.25 16.10 9.11
N LEU A 76 8.39 15.32 8.42
CA LEU A 76 6.95 15.60 8.32
C LEU A 76 6.27 15.52 9.69
N ILE A 77 6.58 14.49 10.49
CA ILE A 77 5.97 14.31 11.82
C ILE A 77 6.38 15.45 12.75
N LYS A 78 7.68 15.77 12.81
CA LYS A 78 8.19 16.87 13.65
C LYS A 78 7.53 18.21 13.31
N LYS A 79 7.38 18.53 12.02
CA LYS A 79 6.68 19.76 11.59
C LYS A 79 5.20 19.79 11.96
N LEU A 80 4.55 18.63 12.03
CA LEU A 80 3.16 18.56 12.51
C LEU A 80 3.10 18.77 14.02
N GLU A 81 4.05 18.22 14.79
CA GLU A 81 4.17 18.45 16.23
C GLU A 81 4.46 19.92 16.57
N GLU A 82 5.32 20.58 15.80
CA GLU A 82 5.57 22.04 15.90
C GLU A 82 4.28 22.85 15.72
N LYS A 83 3.36 22.36 14.89
CA LYS A 83 2.01 22.93 14.69
C LYS A 83 0.99 22.47 15.74
N LYS A 84 1.43 21.79 16.80
CA LYS A 84 0.60 21.21 17.87
C LYS A 84 -0.37 20.12 17.37
N CYS A 85 -0.01 19.41 16.30
CA CYS A 85 -0.76 18.28 15.77
C CYS A 85 -0.03 16.97 16.10
N THR A 86 -0.56 16.18 17.02
CA THR A 86 -0.01 14.86 17.35
C THR A 86 -0.41 13.82 16.31
N VAL A 87 0.57 13.13 15.73
CA VAL A 87 0.34 12.01 14.81
C VAL A 87 0.26 10.71 15.60
N SER A 88 -0.93 10.12 15.73
CA SER A 88 -1.12 8.83 16.42
C SER A 88 -1.01 7.61 15.51
N THR A 89 -1.43 7.76 14.25
CA THR A 89 -1.44 6.69 13.25
C THR A 89 -0.83 7.16 11.94
N LEU A 90 0.07 6.35 11.39
CA LEU A 90 0.70 6.58 10.09
C LEU A 90 0.30 5.46 9.12
N ILE A 91 -0.36 5.85 8.02
CA ILE A 91 -0.72 4.94 6.93
C ILE A 91 0.34 5.09 5.84
N MET A 92 1.13 4.05 5.61
CA MET A 92 2.19 4.08 4.59
C MET A 92 2.55 2.68 4.07
N ASP A 93 3.36 2.65 3.02
CA ASP A 93 3.97 1.41 2.49
C ASP A 93 4.77 0.66 3.57
N ASP A 94 4.93 -0.66 3.41
CA ASP A 94 5.67 -1.52 4.34
C ASP A 94 7.20 -1.36 4.20
N ASP A 95 7.72 -0.15 4.36
CA ASP A 95 9.16 0.09 4.49
C ASP A 95 9.60 0.07 5.97
N ALA A 96 10.27 -1.01 6.35
CA ALA A 96 10.78 -1.20 7.71
C ALA A 96 11.79 -0.11 8.12
N THR A 97 12.55 0.44 7.16
CA THR A 97 13.60 1.42 7.47
C THR A 97 13.01 2.77 7.90
N THR A 98 11.89 3.17 7.31
CA THR A 98 11.15 4.38 7.71
C THR A 98 10.57 4.27 9.11
N MET A 99 9.85 3.19 9.43
CA MET A 99 9.30 3.03 10.77
C MET A 99 10.38 2.94 11.86
N SER A 100 11.51 2.28 11.56
CA SER A 100 12.64 2.22 12.48
C SER A 100 13.17 3.63 12.81
N LYS A 101 13.41 4.46 11.79
CA LYS A 101 13.88 5.83 11.98
C LYS A 101 12.87 6.73 12.68
N ILE A 102 11.57 6.58 12.40
CA ILE A 102 10.50 7.31 13.10
C ILE A 102 10.55 6.99 14.60
N ARG A 103 10.58 5.71 14.98
CA ARG A 103 10.64 5.29 16.39
C ARG A 103 11.91 5.75 17.12
N GLN A 104 13.00 5.97 16.41
CA GLN A 104 14.25 6.49 17.00
C GLN A 104 14.25 8.01 17.19
N ASN A 105 13.37 8.74 16.52
CA ASN A 105 13.43 10.21 16.44
C ASN A 105 12.16 10.92 16.93
N ILE A 106 11.11 10.17 17.25
CA ILE A 106 9.82 10.66 17.72
C ILE A 106 9.56 10.03 19.09
N ASP A 107 9.25 10.87 20.08
CA ASP A 107 9.23 10.50 21.49
C ASP A 107 7.91 9.83 21.94
N HIS A 108 6.93 9.69 21.05
CA HIS A 108 5.65 9.04 21.32
C HIS A 108 5.36 7.88 20.36
N ASP A 109 4.46 6.99 20.80
CA ASP A 109 4.09 5.82 20.02
C ASP A 109 3.23 6.18 18.80
N ILE A 110 3.70 5.75 17.62
CA ILE A 110 2.97 5.87 16.37
C ILE A 110 2.57 4.47 15.89
N THR A 111 1.26 4.26 15.74
CA THR A 111 0.72 3.03 15.17
C THR A 111 0.88 3.07 13.65
N LYS A 112 1.51 2.05 13.08
CA LYS A 112 1.67 1.95 11.62
C LYS A 112 0.61 1.07 11.02
N TRP A 113 -0.06 1.57 9.98
CA TRP A 113 -1.03 0.85 9.17
C TRP A 113 -0.50 0.74 7.74
N SER A 114 -0.72 -0.42 7.10
CA SER A 114 -0.40 -0.61 5.69
C SER A 114 -1.46 0.03 4.82
N ASP A 115 -1.06 0.68 3.73
CA ASP A 115 -2.04 1.20 2.78
C ASP A 115 -2.78 0.05 2.06
N ILE A 116 -4.03 0.30 1.65
CA ILE A 116 -4.89 -0.72 1.03
C ILE A 116 -4.26 -1.29 -0.25
N LYS A 117 -3.55 -0.44 -1.02
CA LYS A 117 -2.95 -0.84 -2.29
C LYS A 117 -1.78 -1.80 -2.06
N HIS A 118 -1.02 -1.60 -1.00
CA HIS A 118 0.07 -2.46 -0.56
C HIS A 118 -0.48 -3.82 -0.14
N VAL A 119 -1.57 -3.82 0.64
CA VAL A 119 -2.28 -5.04 1.02
C VAL A 119 -2.78 -5.80 -0.22
N GLN A 120 -3.40 -5.10 -1.18
CA GLN A 120 -3.84 -5.67 -2.46
C GLN A 120 -2.67 -6.27 -3.25
N ASN A 121 -1.56 -5.54 -3.39
CA ASN A 121 -0.38 -6.03 -4.12
C ASN A 121 0.26 -7.24 -3.44
N SER A 122 0.32 -7.24 -2.11
CA SER A 122 0.85 -8.35 -1.32
C SER A 122 -0.01 -9.61 -1.49
N LEU A 123 -1.34 -9.47 -1.44
CA LEU A 123 -2.27 -10.55 -1.74
C LEU A 123 -2.11 -11.04 -3.18
N GLY A 124 -2.13 -10.13 -4.16
CA GLY A 124 -1.99 -10.45 -5.58
C GLY A 124 -0.73 -11.28 -5.86
N LYS A 125 0.43 -10.87 -5.34
CA LYS A 125 1.68 -11.64 -5.47
C LYS A 125 1.56 -13.07 -4.96
N LYS A 126 0.88 -13.30 -3.83
CA LYS A 126 0.65 -14.65 -3.28
C LYS A 126 -0.30 -15.46 -4.15
N LEU A 127 -1.33 -14.84 -4.73
CA LEU A 127 -2.32 -15.52 -5.56
C LEU A 127 -1.77 -15.86 -6.96
N TYR A 128 -1.04 -14.96 -7.61
CA TYR A 128 -0.49 -15.17 -8.96
C TYR A 128 0.61 -16.24 -9.04
N VAL A 129 1.13 -16.71 -7.91
CA VAL A 129 2.03 -17.87 -7.84
C VAL A 129 1.23 -19.20 -7.88
N LEU A 130 -0.02 -19.21 -7.42
CA LEU A 130 -0.82 -20.44 -7.27
C LEU A 130 -1.02 -21.24 -8.56
N PRO A 131 -1.19 -20.65 -9.75
CA PRO A 131 -1.33 -21.42 -10.99
C PRO A 131 -0.13 -22.34 -11.27
N THR A 132 1.04 -22.03 -10.72
CA THR A 132 2.23 -22.89 -10.86
C THR A 132 2.14 -24.16 -10.01
N SER A 133 1.55 -24.08 -8.82
CA SER A 133 1.39 -25.20 -7.87
C SER A 133 0.08 -25.95 -8.07
N TYR A 134 -0.95 -25.28 -8.57
CA TYR A 134 -2.33 -25.79 -8.73
C TYR A 134 -2.76 -25.74 -10.20
N ARG A 135 -1.92 -26.27 -11.09
CA ARG A 135 -2.17 -26.25 -12.54
C ARG A 135 -3.58 -26.77 -12.86
N LYS A 136 -4.25 -26.10 -13.80
CA LYS A 136 -5.64 -26.37 -14.23
C LYS A 136 -6.73 -26.16 -13.16
N SER A 137 -6.37 -26.07 -11.88
CA SER A 137 -7.33 -25.83 -10.79
C SER A 137 -7.61 -24.35 -10.58
N ILE A 138 -6.72 -23.45 -11.01
CA ILE A 138 -6.90 -22.00 -10.95
C ILE A 138 -6.16 -21.32 -12.11
N ARG A 139 -6.82 -20.35 -12.75
CA ARG A 139 -6.28 -19.54 -13.86
C ARG A 139 -6.11 -18.09 -13.41
N ASN A 140 -5.39 -17.32 -14.23
CA ASN A 140 -5.18 -15.89 -13.97
C ASN A 140 -6.49 -15.09 -13.94
N ASP A 141 -7.49 -15.47 -14.73
CA ASP A 141 -8.81 -14.82 -14.74
C ASP A 141 -9.57 -15.10 -13.43
N ASP A 142 -9.43 -16.31 -12.88
CA ASP A 142 -10.02 -16.67 -11.59
C ASP A 142 -9.38 -15.84 -10.45
N ILE A 143 -8.06 -15.61 -10.53
CA ILE A 143 -7.33 -14.74 -9.60
C ILE A 143 -7.75 -13.28 -9.74
N ALA A 144 -7.96 -12.79 -10.97
CA ALA A 144 -8.46 -11.44 -11.20
C ALA A 144 -9.86 -11.25 -10.59
N HIS A 145 -10.72 -12.27 -10.68
CA HIS A 145 -12.03 -12.26 -10.02
C HIS A 145 -11.90 -12.23 -8.49
N LEU A 146 -11.03 -13.06 -7.89
CA LEU A 146 -10.75 -13.03 -6.45
C LEU A 146 -10.27 -11.65 -5.97
N MET A 147 -9.36 -11.03 -6.70
CA MET A 147 -8.86 -9.67 -6.40
C MET A 147 -9.97 -8.62 -6.50
N LYS A 148 -10.90 -8.78 -7.45
CA LYS A 148 -12.09 -7.93 -7.58
C LYS A 148 -13.02 -8.08 -6.38
N CYS A 149 -13.33 -9.31 -5.95
CA CYS A 149 -14.12 -9.59 -4.75
C CYS A 149 -13.49 -8.97 -3.49
N PHE A 150 -12.17 -9.16 -3.31
CA PHE A 150 -11.43 -8.54 -2.20
C PHE A 150 -11.55 -7.02 -2.20
N THR A 151 -11.35 -6.40 -3.37
CA THR A 151 -11.46 -4.93 -3.51
C THR A 151 -12.86 -4.44 -3.17
N TYR A 152 -13.92 -5.12 -3.64
CA TYR A 152 -15.29 -4.74 -3.27
C TYR A 152 -15.55 -4.89 -1.77
N ALA A 153 -15.10 -5.98 -1.15
CA ALA A 153 -15.30 -6.19 0.29
C ALA A 153 -14.64 -5.08 1.13
N VAL A 154 -13.44 -4.63 0.76
CA VAL A 154 -12.74 -3.54 1.46
C VAL A 154 -13.41 -2.19 1.20
N HIS A 155 -13.72 -1.86 -0.06
CA HIS A 155 -14.24 -0.55 -0.41
C HIS A 155 -15.70 -0.33 0.01
N SER A 156 -16.52 -1.39 0.03
CA SER A 156 -17.93 -1.30 0.41
C SER A 156 -18.14 -1.18 1.91
N ASN A 157 -17.12 -1.55 2.71
CA ASN A 157 -17.21 -1.65 4.17
C ASN A 157 -16.22 -0.74 4.91
N LYS A 158 -15.80 0.39 4.31
CA LYS A 158 -14.78 1.31 4.88
C LYS A 158 -14.97 1.66 6.36
N ASN A 159 -16.22 1.79 6.80
CA ASN A 159 -16.57 2.19 8.17
C ASN A 159 -17.18 1.05 9.01
N ASN A 160 -17.19 -0.18 8.50
CA ASN A 160 -17.79 -1.33 9.18
C ASN A 160 -16.80 -2.51 9.18
N LYS A 161 -15.94 -2.54 10.20
CA LYS A 161 -14.92 -3.58 10.38
C LYS A 161 -15.54 -4.99 10.43
N GLN A 162 -16.65 -5.16 11.14
CA GLN A 162 -17.30 -6.45 11.29
C GLN A 162 -17.83 -6.95 9.94
N GLN A 163 -18.52 -6.09 9.18
CA GLN A 163 -19.01 -6.47 7.85
C GLN A 163 -17.86 -6.72 6.88
N MET A 164 -16.77 -5.96 6.96
CA MET A 164 -15.58 -6.20 6.16
C MET A 164 -15.00 -7.59 6.43
N GLN A 165 -14.84 -7.97 7.70
CA GLN A 165 -14.34 -9.30 8.08
C GLN A 165 -15.28 -10.41 7.59
N ASN A 166 -16.60 -10.23 7.73
CA ASN A 166 -17.59 -11.19 7.25
C ASN A 166 -17.56 -11.33 5.71
N ASP A 167 -17.50 -10.21 4.98
CA ASP A 167 -17.45 -10.24 3.52
C ASP A 167 -16.14 -10.85 3.02
N LEU A 168 -15.01 -10.59 3.69
CA LEU A 168 -13.71 -11.17 3.35
C LEU A 168 -13.67 -12.68 3.60
N SER A 169 -14.22 -13.16 4.72
CA SER A 169 -14.25 -14.60 5.04
C SER A 169 -15.17 -15.38 4.10
N ALA A 170 -16.20 -14.73 3.55
CA ALA A 170 -17.13 -15.32 2.59
C ALA A 170 -16.57 -15.44 1.15
N ILE A 171 -15.46 -14.77 0.81
CA ILE A 171 -14.90 -14.82 -0.56
C ILE A 171 -14.52 -16.24 -0.97
N VAL A 172 -13.83 -16.98 -0.11
CA VAL A 172 -13.38 -18.35 -0.47
C VAL A 172 -14.56 -19.30 -0.58
N PRO A 173 -15.46 -19.43 0.41
CA PRO A 173 -16.67 -20.26 0.25
C PRO A 173 -17.44 -19.93 -1.03
N HIS A 174 -17.65 -18.63 -1.32
CA HIS A 174 -18.40 -18.19 -2.49
C HIS A 174 -17.88 -18.75 -3.82
N VAL A 175 -16.55 -18.73 -4.02
CA VAL A 175 -15.95 -19.20 -5.28
C VAL A 175 -15.88 -20.73 -5.38
N PHE A 176 -16.19 -21.43 -4.29
CA PHE A 176 -16.41 -22.88 -4.22
C PHE A 176 -17.92 -23.23 -4.23
N ASN A 177 -18.77 -22.26 -4.56
CA ASN A 177 -20.23 -22.39 -4.61
C ASN A 177 -20.90 -22.65 -3.25
N GLU A 178 -20.29 -22.18 -2.16
CA GLU A 178 -20.85 -22.20 -0.81
C GLU A 178 -21.27 -20.78 -0.42
N HIS A 179 -22.58 -20.57 -0.23
CA HIS A 179 -23.15 -19.23 -0.07
C HIS A 179 -23.66 -18.91 1.33
N ASP A 180 -23.44 -19.80 2.31
CA ASP A 180 -23.98 -19.70 3.67
C ASP A 180 -23.55 -18.44 4.43
N HIS A 181 -22.35 -17.93 4.10
CA HIS A 181 -21.77 -16.74 4.71
C HIS A 181 -21.79 -15.52 3.80
N CYS A 182 -22.41 -15.62 2.62
CA CYS A 182 -22.48 -14.53 1.66
C CYS A 182 -23.44 -13.42 2.12
N ASN A 183 -23.21 -12.21 1.63
CA ASN A 183 -24.14 -11.10 1.80
C ASN A 183 -24.98 -10.91 0.52
N VAL A 184 -26.29 -10.76 0.68
CA VAL A 184 -27.23 -10.49 -0.43
C VAL A 184 -26.85 -9.26 -1.26
N ARG A 185 -26.11 -8.30 -0.71
CA ARG A 185 -25.66 -7.10 -1.44
C ARG A 185 -24.84 -7.43 -2.67
N TRP A 186 -23.97 -8.44 -2.59
CA TRP A 186 -23.02 -8.78 -3.65
C TRP A 186 -23.16 -10.21 -4.19
N CYS A 187 -23.71 -11.15 -3.42
CA CYS A 187 -23.90 -12.52 -3.89
C CYS A 187 -25.16 -12.63 -4.76
N ARG A 188 -24.97 -12.97 -6.04
CA ARG A 188 -26.08 -13.13 -7.00
C ARG A 188 -26.94 -14.35 -6.71
N TYR A 189 -26.36 -15.41 -6.12
CA TYR A 189 -27.11 -16.60 -5.73
C TYR A 189 -28.19 -16.26 -4.69
N LEU A 190 -27.84 -15.51 -3.64
CA LEU A 190 -28.80 -15.09 -2.62
C LEU A 190 -29.88 -14.12 -3.16
N LYS A 191 -29.65 -13.46 -4.30
CA LYS A 191 -30.65 -12.59 -4.95
C LYS A 191 -31.64 -13.37 -5.80
N ASN A 192 -31.16 -14.36 -6.55
CA ASN A 192 -31.98 -15.17 -7.46
C ASN A 192 -31.32 -16.55 -7.64
N PRO A 193 -31.61 -17.52 -6.76
CA PRO A 193 -31.02 -18.85 -6.83
C PRO A 193 -31.35 -19.59 -8.12
N GLU A 194 -32.57 -19.43 -8.64
CA GLU A 194 -33.08 -20.17 -9.80
C GLU A 194 -32.36 -19.85 -11.10
N ASN A 195 -31.83 -18.63 -11.23
CA ASN A 195 -31.14 -18.15 -12.44
C ASN A 195 -29.65 -17.89 -12.20
N TYR A 196 -29.11 -18.44 -11.11
CA TYR A 196 -27.72 -18.20 -10.74
C TYR A 196 -26.76 -19.05 -11.56
N THR A 197 -25.83 -18.38 -12.24
CA THR A 197 -24.64 -19.00 -12.82
C THR A 197 -23.39 -18.41 -12.16
N PRO A 198 -22.54 -19.24 -11.54
CA PRO A 198 -21.34 -18.76 -10.88
C PRO A 198 -20.35 -18.19 -11.91
N THR A 199 -19.73 -17.06 -11.57
CA THR A 199 -18.67 -16.48 -12.43
C THR A 199 -17.44 -17.36 -12.44
N ILE A 200 -17.10 -17.92 -11.28
CA ILE A 200 -16.06 -18.94 -11.12
C ILE A 200 -16.57 -20.02 -10.17
N GLN A 201 -16.16 -21.26 -10.42
CA GLN A 201 -16.48 -22.40 -9.57
C GLN A 201 -15.24 -23.29 -9.46
N LEU A 202 -14.53 -23.12 -8.35
CA LEU A 202 -13.36 -23.93 -8.00
C LEU A 202 -13.80 -25.19 -7.26
N SER A 203 -13.06 -26.28 -7.41
CA SER A 203 -13.39 -27.58 -6.80
C SER A 203 -12.26 -28.25 -6.04
N ASN A 204 -11.03 -27.75 -6.16
CA ASN A 204 -9.86 -28.33 -5.48
C ASN A 204 -9.82 -27.92 -3.99
N LEU A 205 -10.02 -28.88 -3.09
CA LEU A 205 -10.10 -28.64 -1.64
C LEU A 205 -8.77 -28.20 -1.01
N ASP A 206 -7.63 -28.66 -1.53
CA ASP A 206 -6.32 -28.20 -1.03
C ASP A 206 -6.11 -26.71 -1.40
N LEU A 207 -6.50 -26.33 -2.62
CA LEU A 207 -6.52 -24.93 -3.05
C LEU A 207 -7.46 -24.10 -2.17
N LYS A 208 -8.64 -24.62 -1.80
CA LYS A 208 -9.58 -23.95 -0.89
C LYS A 208 -8.90 -23.60 0.44
N SER A 209 -8.26 -24.58 1.06
CA SER A 209 -7.50 -24.40 2.32
C SER A 209 -6.40 -23.33 2.16
N LYS A 210 -5.65 -23.39 1.06
CA LYS A 210 -4.59 -22.43 0.76
C LYS A 210 -5.10 -21.00 0.60
N LEU A 211 -6.22 -20.81 -0.11
CA LEU A 211 -6.86 -19.51 -0.30
C LEU A 211 -7.37 -18.95 1.03
N SER A 212 -8.06 -19.76 1.84
CA SER A 212 -8.54 -19.34 3.16
C SER A 212 -7.40 -18.89 4.07
N LYS A 213 -6.27 -19.60 4.05
CA LYS A 213 -5.06 -19.20 4.79
C LYS A 213 -4.45 -17.88 4.29
N ASN A 214 -4.50 -17.62 3.00
CA ASN A 214 -3.99 -16.36 2.44
C ASN A 214 -4.87 -15.16 2.79
N ILE A 215 -6.20 -15.33 2.79
CA ILE A 215 -7.15 -14.25 3.11
C ILE A 215 -7.24 -14.00 4.62
N SER A 216 -7.25 -15.05 5.46
CA SER A 216 -7.29 -14.89 6.92
C SER A 216 -6.10 -14.11 7.49
N ARG A 217 -4.93 -14.17 6.84
CA ARG A 217 -3.75 -13.36 7.22
C ARG A 217 -3.89 -11.85 6.96
N LEU A 218 -5.00 -11.42 6.36
CA LEU A 218 -5.30 -10.01 6.09
C LEU A 218 -6.26 -9.39 7.12
N CYS A 219 -6.93 -10.23 7.93
CA CYS A 219 -7.90 -9.84 8.95
C CYS A 219 -7.25 -9.80 10.34
#